data_AF-A9EQB3-F1
#
_entry.id   AF-A9EQB3-F1
#
_cell.length_a   1.000
_cell.length_b   1.000
_cell.length_c   1.000
_cell.angle_alpha   90.00
_cell.angle_beta   90.00
_cell.angle_gamma   90.00
#
_symmetry.space_group_name_H-M   'P 1'
#
loop_
_entity.id
_entity.type
_entity.pdbx_description
1 polymer ?
#
loop_
_entity_poly.entity_id
_entity_poly.type
_entity_poly.pdbx_seq_one_letter_code
_entity_poly.pdbx_strand_id
1 'polypeptide(L)' 'MRAIEVALDAIAEGPESWPRWQAAYPYRMYVLRRFPFVVFFTAEGAGIQNVAFAHAKRRPRYWMRPSSQ' A
#
# COMPACT_ATOMS: atom_id res chain seq x y z
N MET A 1 -2.93 0.40 -17.24
CA MET A 1 -2.75 -0.80 -16.42
C MET A 1 -1.31 -0.99 -15.93
N ARG A 2 -0.30 -0.92 -16.81
CA ARG A 2 1.14 -1.15 -16.49
C ARG A 2 1.75 -0.51 -15.23
N ALA A 3 1.27 0.67 -14.80
CA ALA A 3 1.84 1.35 -13.62
C ALA A 3 1.54 0.64 -12.29
N ILE A 4 0.44 -0.13 -12.23
CA ILE A 4 0.07 -0.91 -11.03
C ILE A 4 0.90 -2.20 -11.01
N GLU A 5 1.01 -2.90 -12.14
CA GLU A 5 1.83 -4.10 -12.28
C GLU A 5 3.28 -3.84 -11.85
N VAL A 6 3.91 -2.77 -12.37
CA VAL A 6 5.27 -2.38 -11.98
C VAL A 6 5.39 -2.08 -10.48
N ALA A 7 4.34 -1.53 -9.86
CA ALA A 7 4.34 -1.29 -8.43
C ALA A 7 4.23 -2.60 -7.64
N LEU A 8 3.41 -3.55 -8.10
CA LEU A 8 3.28 -4.87 -7.48
C LEU A 8 4.59 -5.67 -7.59
N ASP A 9 5.25 -5.64 -8.73
CA ASP A 9 6.55 -6.29 -8.93
C ASP A 9 7.60 -5.70 -7.98
N ALA A 10 7.69 -4.36 -7.89
CA ALA A 10 8.63 -3.70 -6.98
C ALA A 10 8.33 -3.95 -5.49
N ILE A 11 7.05 -4.14 -5.12
CA ILE A 11 6.67 -4.56 -3.77
C ILE A 11 7.06 -6.02 -3.53
N ALA A 12 6.89 -6.90 -4.52
CA ALA A 12 7.24 -8.31 -4.42
C ALA A 12 8.75 -8.56 -4.31
N GLU A 13 9.57 -7.78 -5.02
CA GLU A 13 11.05 -7.87 -4.98
C GLU A 13 11.63 -7.53 -3.60
N GLY A 14 10.98 -6.63 -2.85
CA GLY A 14 11.51 -6.11 -1.59
C GLY A 14 10.43 -5.53 -0.70
N PRO A 15 9.52 -6.34 -0.13
CA PRO A 15 8.38 -5.81 0.61
C PRO A 15 8.81 -5.03 1.86
N GLU A 16 9.94 -5.38 2.46
CA GLU A 16 10.45 -4.70 3.66
C GLU A 16 11.19 -3.39 3.39
N SER A 17 11.58 -3.10 2.13
CA SER A 17 12.31 -1.89 1.78
C SER A 17 11.42 -0.64 1.75
N TRP A 18 10.09 -0.82 1.80
CA TRP A 18 9.13 0.28 1.75
C TRP A 18 8.78 0.79 3.15
N PRO A 19 8.62 2.11 3.34
CA PRO A 19 8.36 2.69 4.65
C PRO A 19 7.03 2.18 5.22
N ARG A 20 7.00 2.01 6.55
CA ARG A 20 5.74 1.84 7.28
C ARG A 20 4.93 3.12 7.16
N TRP A 21 3.63 2.99 6.93
CA TRP A 21 2.72 4.14 6.87
C TRP A 21 2.63 4.86 8.22
N GLN A 22 2.61 4.09 9.30
CA GLN A 22 2.61 4.56 10.69
C GLN A 22 3.35 3.53 11.54
N ALA A 23 4.22 3.96 12.46
CA ALA A 23 5.11 3.07 13.21
C ALA A 23 4.36 1.98 14.01
N ALA A 24 3.19 2.31 14.55
CA ALA A 24 2.36 1.41 15.36
C ALA A 24 1.55 0.39 14.53
N TYR A 25 1.53 0.49 13.21
CA TYR A 25 0.72 -0.36 12.34
C TYR A 25 1.61 -1.22 11.41
N PRO A 26 1.15 -2.41 11.01
CA PRO A 26 1.91 -3.32 10.15
C PRO A 26 1.92 -2.89 8.68
N TYR A 27 1.20 -1.82 8.33
CA TYR A 27 1.02 -1.35 6.97
C TYR A 27 2.25 -0.60 6.46
N ARG A 28 2.69 -0.97 5.26
CA ARG A 28 3.69 -0.28 4.45
C ARG A 28 3.02 0.41 3.26
N MET A 29 3.71 1.36 2.68
CA MET A 29 3.19 2.15 1.58
C MET A 29 4.17 2.26 0.40
N TYR A 30 3.63 2.10 -0.81
CA TYR A 30 4.31 2.41 -2.07
C TYR A 30 3.58 3.56 -2.76
N VAL A 31 4.29 4.63 -3.15
CA VAL A 31 3.70 5.77 -3.86
C VAL A 31 3.97 5.64 -5.36
N LEU A 32 2.92 5.59 -6.18
CA LEU A 32 3.05 5.54 -7.63
C LEU A 32 3.58 6.88 -8.17
N ARG A 33 4.51 6.81 -9.13
CA ARG A 33 5.18 8.01 -9.69
C ARG A 33 4.27 8.88 -10.57
N ARG A 34 3.34 8.29 -11.33
CA ARG A 34 2.66 9.00 -12.45
C ARG A 34 1.25 9.53 -12.14
N PHE A 35 0.63 9.09 -11.06
CA PHE A 35 -0.64 9.58 -10.53
C PHE A 35 -0.58 9.32 -9.04
N PRO A 36 -1.17 10.17 -8.17
CA PRO A 36 -0.92 10.11 -6.73
C PRO A 36 -1.72 8.96 -6.11
N PHE A 37 -1.45 7.73 -6.52
CA PHE A 37 -1.97 6.52 -5.90
C PHE A 37 -0.94 5.99 -4.91
N VAL A 38 -1.43 5.49 -3.79
CA VAL A 38 -0.65 4.82 -2.76
C VAL A 38 -1.16 3.39 -2.67
N VAL A 39 -0.26 2.42 -2.75
CA VAL A 39 -0.55 1.01 -2.45
C VAL A 39 -0.22 0.79 -0.98
N PHE A 40 -1.19 0.33 -0.21
CA PHE A 40 -1.00 -0.11 1.18
C PHE A 40 -0.96 -1.62 1.22
N PHE A 41 0.05 -2.16 1.90
CA PHE A 41 0.24 -3.61 2.02
C PHE A 41 0.85 -3.98 3.37
N THR A 42 0.72 -5.23 3.78
CA THR A 42 1.48 -5.80 4.91
C THR A 42 2.53 -6.78 4.38
N ALA A 43 3.60 -6.96 5.15
CA ALA A 43 4.74 -7.81 4.83
C ALA A 43 5.12 -8.64 6.07
N GLU A 44 4.15 -9.36 6.64
CA GLU A 44 4.36 -10.17 7.84
C GLU A 44 4.37 -11.67 7.51
N GLY A 45 5.32 -12.40 8.09
CA GLY A 45 5.45 -13.84 7.89
C GLY A 45 5.87 -14.19 6.45
N ALA A 46 5.12 -15.08 5.81
CA ALA A 46 5.48 -15.67 4.51
C ALA A 46 4.81 -15.00 3.30
N GLY A 47 4.18 -13.82 3.45
CA GLY A 47 3.39 -13.25 2.35
C GLY A 47 3.20 -11.74 2.37
N ILE A 48 2.81 -11.22 1.21
CA ILE A 48 2.42 -9.83 0.99
C ILE A 48 0.92 -9.79 0.83
N GLN A 49 0.23 -9.01 1.68
CA GLN A 49 -1.20 -8.76 1.52
C GLN A 49 -1.41 -7.33 1.06
N ASN A 50 -1.94 -7.14 -0.15
CA ASN A 50 -2.39 -5.82 -0.60
C ASN A 50 -3.73 -5.48 0.06
N VAL A 51 -3.75 -4.41 0.84
CA VAL A 51 -4.91 -4.02 1.66
C VAL A 51 -5.74 -2.92 0.98
N ALA A 52 -5.08 -1.99 0.27
CA ALA A 52 -5.80 -0.90 -0.41
C ALA A 52 -4.99 -0.20 -1.51
N PHE A 53 -5.70 0.33 -2.51
CA PHE A 53 -5.19 1.36 -3.42
C PHE A 53 -5.90 2.69 -3.12
N ALA A 54 -5.14 3.73 -2.84
CA ALA A 54 -5.64 5.01 -2.36
C ALA A 54 -5.23 6.17 -3.25
N HIS A 55 -6.17 7.01 -3.69
CA HIS A 55 -5.84 8.24 -4.42
C HIS A 55 -5.48 9.38 -3.43
N ALA A 56 -4.20 9.66 -3.23
CA ALA A 56 -3.68 10.61 -2.26
C ALA A 56 -4.21 12.05 -2.42
N LYS A 57 -4.68 12.46 -3.61
CA LYS A 57 -5.32 13.77 -3.82
C LYS A 57 -6.84 13.80 -3.56
N ARG A 58 -7.53 12.64 -3.50
CA ARG A 58 -8.98 12.58 -3.28
C ARG A 58 -9.23 11.97 -1.90
N ARG A 59 -9.36 12.84 -0.90
CA ARG A 59 -9.78 12.53 0.49
C ARG A 59 -9.00 11.35 1.11
N PRO A 60 -7.71 11.54 1.45
CA PRO A 60 -7.01 10.59 2.31
C PRO A 60 -7.85 10.33 3.56
N ARG A 61 -7.95 9.06 4.00
CA ARG A 61 -8.64 8.58 5.22
C ARG A 61 -10.10 8.10 5.10
N TYR A 62 -10.76 8.20 3.95
CA TYR A 62 -12.18 7.76 3.86
C TYR A 62 -12.40 6.25 4.08
N TRP A 63 -11.38 5.43 3.79
CA TRP A 63 -11.39 3.97 3.96
C TRP A 63 -11.05 3.50 5.39
N MET A 64 -10.71 4.39 6.32
CA MET A 64 -10.44 4.02 7.73
C MET A 64 -11.72 3.68 8.51
N ARG A 65 -12.88 3.55 7.84
CA ARG A 65 -14.05 2.97 8.48
C ARG A 65 -13.74 1.51 8.76
N PRO A 66 -13.85 1.04 10.00
CA PRO A 66 -13.71 -0.38 10.29
C PRO A 66 -14.74 -1.12 9.43
N SER A 67 -14.30 -2.07 8.62
CA SER A 67 -15.18 -3.16 8.22
C SER A 67 -15.45 -3.96 9.48
N SER A 68 -16.63 -3.76 10.06
CA SER A 68 -17.18 -4.69 11.05
C SER A 68 -17.33 -6.05 10.35
N GLN A 69 -16.38 -6.94 10.59
CA GLN A 69 -16.55 -8.38 10.44
C GLN A 69 -16.37 -9.00 11.83
#